data_AF-A0A950ESQ3-F1
#
_entry.id   AF-A0A950ESQ3-F1
#
_cell.length_a   1.000
_cell.length_b   1.000
_cell.length_c   1.000
_cell.angle_alpha   90.00
_cell.angle_beta   90.00
_cell.angle_gamma   90.00
#
_symmetry.space_group_name_H-M   'P 1'
#
loop_
_entity.id
_entity.type
_entity.pdbx_description
1 polymer ?
#
loop_
_entity_poly.entity_id
_entity_poly.type
_entity_poly.pdbx_seq_one_letter_code
_entity_poly.pdbx_strand_id
1 'polypeptide(L)'
;PLLALWLLSTLWRVFWVAQGQQFYEIFFRFDTRASGLLAGALLAALMQEKPRWIERLQSLRAYTMWLVLAVPLIMELEWDNQHAMLWGISVVECAAIVVLLAVQKPAGLVYEMLTAPPLIRLGKLSYGIYLWHYPVVRYLRADYSWPVTVLAGLAISTALSALSFYTVERWALRRRDAGAQPGRQPRREPVLREAGG
;
A
#
# COMPACT_ATOMS: atom_id res chain seq x y z
N PRO A 1 -3.71 -15.21 -17.33
CA PRO A 1 -5.01 -14.62 -16.89
C PRO A 1 -4.87 -13.24 -16.20
N LEU A 2 -3.96 -13.08 -15.23
CA LEU A 2 -3.78 -11.82 -14.47
C LEU A 2 -3.39 -10.61 -15.35
N LEU A 3 -2.49 -10.81 -16.32
CA LEU A 3 -2.09 -9.75 -17.26
C LEU A 3 -3.29 -9.23 -18.08
N ALA A 4 -4.15 -10.13 -18.55
CA ALA A 4 -5.34 -9.76 -19.31
C ALA A 4 -6.33 -8.96 -18.44
N LEU A 5 -6.51 -9.35 -17.18
CA LEU A 5 -7.36 -8.61 -16.23
C LEU A 5 -6.79 -7.22 -15.94
N TRP A 6 -5.47 -7.11 -15.75
CA TRP A 6 -4.80 -5.83 -15.52
C TRP A 6 -4.97 -4.88 -16.71
N LEU A 7 -4.75 -5.39 -17.93
CA LEU A 7 -4.96 -4.65 -19.17
C LEU A 7 -6.42 -4.21 -19.32
N LEU A 8 -7.36 -5.12 -19.08
CA LEU A 8 -8.79 -4.82 -19.16
C LEU A 8 -9.20 -3.74 -18.16
N SER A 9 -8.75 -3.82 -16.91
CA SER A 9 -9.05 -2.80 -15.88
C SER A 9 -8.44 -1.44 -16.22
N THR A 10 -7.23 -1.42 -16.81
CA THR A 10 -6.58 -0.19 -17.26
C THR A 10 -7.33 0.45 -18.44
N LEU A 11 -7.69 -0.36 -19.44
CA LEU A 11 -8.49 0.10 -20.59
C LEU A 11 -9.88 0.55 -20.17
N TRP A 12 -10.49 -0.12 -19.19
CA TRP A 12 -11.78 0.27 -18.62
C TRP A 12 -11.71 1.67 -17.99
N ARG A 13 -10.67 1.97 -17.21
CA ARG A 13 -10.45 3.33 -16.69
C ARG A 13 -10.28 4.33 -17.83
N VAL A 14 -9.44 4.04 -18.82
CA VAL A 14 -9.20 4.93 -19.97
C VAL A 14 -10.50 5.22 -20.73
N PHE A 15 -11.34 4.20 -20.91
CA PHE A 15 -12.65 4.35 -21.53
C PHE A 15 -13.53 5.34 -20.74
N TRP A 16 -13.64 5.19 -19.42
CA TRP A 16 -14.43 6.11 -18.60
C TRP A 16 -13.91 7.55 -18.63
N VAL A 17 -12.59 7.75 -18.62
CA VAL A 17 -12.01 9.09 -18.78
C VAL A 17 -12.33 9.67 -20.15
N ALA A 18 -12.22 8.86 -21.22
CA ALA A 18 -12.52 9.28 -22.58
C ALA A 18 -14.01 9.62 -22.81
N GLN A 19 -14.93 9.06 -22.02
CA GLN A 19 -16.35 9.42 -22.03
C GLN A 19 -16.65 10.77 -21.36
N GLY A 20 -15.64 11.50 -20.88
CA GLY A 20 -15.82 12.83 -20.27
C GLY A 20 -16.48 12.78 -18.89
N GLN A 21 -16.38 11.65 -18.20
CA GLN A 21 -17.00 11.46 -16.90
C GLN A 21 -16.30 12.28 -15.81
N GLN A 22 -17.08 12.67 -14.79
CA GLN A 22 -16.62 13.56 -13.74
C GLN A 22 -15.49 12.91 -12.93
N PHE A 23 -14.49 13.72 -12.54
CA PHE A 23 -13.28 13.23 -11.86
C PHE A 23 -13.60 12.35 -10.64
N TYR A 24 -14.47 12.82 -9.75
CA TYR A 24 -14.79 12.13 -8.50
C TYR A 24 -15.51 10.81 -8.72
N GLU A 25 -16.32 10.69 -9.77
CA GLU A 25 -17.00 9.44 -10.11
C GLU A 25 -16.00 8.36 -10.53
N ILE A 26 -15.00 8.73 -11.34
CA ILE A 26 -13.93 7.81 -11.73
C ILE A 26 -13.03 7.49 -10.55
N PHE A 27 -12.73 8.49 -9.70
CA PHE A 27 -11.77 8.35 -8.60
C PHE A 27 -12.26 7.39 -7.50
N PHE A 28 -13.53 7.46 -7.10
CA PHE A 28 -14.09 6.63 -6.02
C PHE A 28 -14.57 5.25 -6.47
N ARG A 29 -14.55 4.99 -7.77
CA ARG A 29 -14.95 3.71 -8.35
C ARG A 29 -13.88 2.64 -8.15
N PHE A 30 -14.28 1.50 -7.60
CA PHE A 30 -13.34 0.39 -7.37
C PHE A 30 -12.83 -0.21 -8.69
N ASP A 31 -13.71 -0.35 -9.68
CA ASP A 31 -13.44 -0.95 -10.99
C ASP A 31 -12.32 -0.22 -11.77
N THR A 32 -12.26 1.11 -11.65
CA THR A 32 -11.22 1.96 -12.27
C THR A 32 -9.91 1.97 -11.50
N ARG A 33 -9.91 1.49 -10.25
CA ARG A 33 -8.76 1.42 -9.32
C ARG A 33 -8.21 0.00 -9.14
N ALA A 34 -8.91 -1.01 -9.65
CA ALA A 34 -8.54 -2.42 -9.50
C ALA A 34 -7.21 -2.79 -10.20
N SER A 35 -6.77 -2.02 -11.20
CA SER A 35 -5.51 -2.23 -11.92
C SER A 35 -4.30 -2.27 -10.97
N GLY A 36 -4.24 -1.45 -9.93
CA GLY A 36 -3.12 -1.47 -8.99
C GLY A 36 -3.03 -2.78 -8.21
N LEU A 37 -4.17 -3.31 -7.76
CA LEU A 37 -4.23 -4.62 -7.09
C LEU A 37 -3.85 -5.75 -8.03
N LEU A 38 -4.34 -5.70 -9.28
CA LEU A 38 -4.01 -6.67 -10.31
C LEU A 38 -2.52 -6.62 -10.71
N ALA A 39 -1.92 -5.43 -10.75
CA ALA A 39 -0.49 -5.26 -10.98
C ALA A 39 0.34 -5.90 -9.86
N GLY A 40 -0.05 -5.68 -8.60
CA GLY A 40 0.59 -6.32 -7.45
C GLY A 40 0.45 -7.84 -7.46
N ALA A 41 -0.74 -8.36 -7.79
CA ALA A 41 -0.99 -9.80 -7.93
C ALA A 41 -0.18 -10.41 -9.09
N LEU A 42 -0.12 -9.72 -10.23
CA LEU A 42 0.69 -10.12 -11.38
C LEU A 42 2.18 -10.16 -11.01
N LEU A 43 2.69 -9.14 -10.31
CA LEU A 43 4.05 -9.14 -9.81
C LEU A 43 4.28 -10.36 -8.91
N ALA A 44 3.41 -10.61 -7.94
CA ALA A 44 3.54 -11.75 -7.03
C ALA A 44 3.60 -13.10 -7.78
N ALA A 45 2.75 -13.30 -8.80
CA ALA A 45 2.78 -14.49 -9.64
C ALA A 45 4.11 -14.62 -10.40
N LEU A 46 4.60 -13.52 -10.99
CA LEU A 46 5.88 -13.50 -11.71
C LEU A 46 7.08 -13.77 -10.78
N MET A 47 7.03 -13.29 -9.53
CA MET A 47 8.03 -13.58 -8.51
C MET A 47 8.10 -15.09 -8.18
N GLN A 48 6.95 -15.78 -8.26
CA GLN A 48 6.86 -17.20 -7.97
C GLN A 48 7.34 -18.07 -9.15
N GLU A 49 6.96 -17.69 -10.38
CA GLU A 49 7.36 -18.40 -11.61
C GLU A 49 8.84 -18.17 -11.97
N LYS A 50 9.43 -17.05 -11.54
CA LYS A 50 10.83 -16.66 -11.79
C LYS A 50 11.27 -16.78 -13.26
N PRO A 51 10.56 -16.16 -14.22
CA PRO A 51 10.98 -16.18 -15.60
C PRO A 51 12.32 -15.44 -15.76
N ARG A 52 13.20 -15.89 -16.66
CA ARG A 52 14.59 -15.35 -16.80
C ARG A 52 14.68 -13.82 -16.94
N TRP A 53 13.66 -13.18 -17.51
CA TRP A 53 13.63 -11.72 -17.66
C TRP A 53 13.38 -10.98 -16.34
N ILE A 54 12.78 -11.62 -15.32
CA ILE A 54 12.55 -11.00 -14.01
C ILE A 54 13.87 -10.71 -13.29
N GLU A 55 14.90 -11.55 -13.50
CA GLU A 55 16.23 -11.34 -12.95
C GLU A 55 16.87 -10.08 -13.54
N ARG A 56 16.68 -9.88 -14.85
CA ARG A 56 17.09 -8.64 -15.53
C ARG A 56 16.33 -7.44 -15.00
N LEU A 57 15.02 -7.54 -14.78
CA LEU A 57 14.24 -6.47 -14.18
C LEU A 57 14.75 -6.13 -12.76
N GLN A 58 15.09 -7.13 -11.95
CA GLN A 58 15.69 -6.92 -10.63
C GLN A 58 17.08 -6.26 -10.71
N SER A 59 17.88 -6.52 -11.74
CA SER A 59 19.16 -5.81 -11.93
C SER A 59 18.98 -4.33 -12.25
N LEU A 60 17.86 -3.95 -12.85
CA LEU A 60 17.53 -2.57 -13.20
C LEU A 60 16.91 -1.78 -12.05
N ARG A 61 16.69 -2.40 -10.88
CA ARG A 61 15.97 -1.80 -9.75
C ARG A 61 16.52 -0.43 -9.31
N ALA A 62 17.85 -0.27 -9.34
CA ALA A 62 18.50 0.98 -8.95
C ALA A 62 18.17 2.12 -9.93
N TYR A 63 18.03 1.80 -11.22
CA TYR A 63 17.65 2.76 -12.27
C TYR A 63 16.14 3.01 -12.28
N THR A 64 15.31 2.05 -11.90
CA THR A 64 13.86 2.27 -11.86
C THR A 64 13.41 3.11 -10.67
N MET A 65 14.23 3.28 -9.63
CA MET A 65 13.88 4.11 -8.46
C MET A 65 13.57 5.57 -8.80
N TRP A 66 14.14 6.10 -9.89
CA TRP A 66 13.82 7.44 -10.39
C TRP A 66 12.33 7.60 -10.73
N LEU A 67 11.61 6.51 -11.08
CA LEU A 67 10.17 6.54 -11.34
C LEU A 67 9.36 6.92 -10.09
N VAL A 68 9.87 6.63 -8.88
CA VAL A 68 9.21 7.04 -7.63
C VAL A 68 9.22 8.57 -7.49
N LEU A 69 10.25 9.25 -8.00
CA LEU A 69 10.36 10.70 -7.99
C LEU A 69 9.41 11.38 -8.99
N ALA A 70 8.79 10.64 -9.90
CA ALA A 70 7.74 11.18 -10.76
C ALA A 70 6.41 11.39 -10.00
N VAL A 71 6.22 10.76 -8.85
CA VAL A 71 4.98 10.89 -8.06
C VAL A 71 4.76 12.31 -7.51
N PRO A 72 5.76 12.98 -6.92
CA PRO A 72 5.63 14.40 -6.55
C PRO A 72 5.28 15.33 -7.71
N LEU A 73 5.83 15.10 -8.90
CA LEU A 73 5.54 15.91 -10.09
C LEU A 73 4.08 15.79 -10.53
N ILE A 74 3.45 14.63 -10.29
CA ILE A 74 2.02 14.43 -10.51
C ILE A 74 1.18 15.20 -9.50
N MET A 75 1.70 15.46 -8.29
CA MET A 75 0.98 16.22 -7.26
C MET A 75 0.96 17.73 -7.53
N GLU A 76 1.71 18.22 -8.52
CA GLU A 76 1.59 19.59 -9.04
C GLU A 76 0.36 19.75 -9.95
N LEU A 77 -0.20 18.64 -10.46
CA LEU A 77 -1.45 18.70 -11.21
C LEU A 77 -2.60 19.08 -10.26
N GLU A 78 -3.54 19.88 -10.78
CA GLU A 78 -4.76 20.21 -10.06
C GLU A 78 -5.52 18.93 -9.65
N TRP A 79 -6.15 18.99 -8.47
CA TRP A 79 -6.77 17.82 -7.83
C TRP A 79 -7.92 17.20 -8.63
N ASP A 80 -8.50 17.93 -9.58
CA ASP A 80 -9.59 17.50 -10.47
C ASP A 80 -9.11 17.19 -11.90
N ASN A 81 -7.80 17.16 -12.13
CA ASN A 81 -7.25 16.99 -13.45
C ASN A 81 -7.48 15.56 -13.97
N GLN A 82 -8.25 15.43 -15.05
CA GLN A 82 -8.52 14.14 -15.71
C GLN A 82 -7.24 13.43 -16.19
N HIS A 83 -6.17 14.16 -16.49
CA HIS A 83 -4.87 13.59 -16.84
C HIS A 83 -4.24 12.81 -15.67
N ALA A 84 -4.46 13.25 -14.44
CA ALA A 84 -4.03 12.50 -13.25
C ALA A 84 -4.74 11.14 -13.15
N MET A 85 -6.00 11.04 -13.61
CA MET A 85 -6.74 9.77 -13.69
C MET A 85 -6.25 8.89 -14.85
N LEU A 86 -5.89 9.49 -15.98
CA LEU A 86 -5.49 8.76 -17.17
C LEU A 86 -4.11 8.10 -17.02
N TRP A 87 -3.08 8.90 -16.72
CA TRP A 87 -1.70 8.43 -16.63
C TRP A 87 -1.12 8.54 -15.23
N GLY A 88 -1.59 9.47 -14.39
CA GLY A 88 -1.08 9.64 -13.03
C GLY A 88 -1.26 8.39 -12.16
N ILE A 89 -2.44 7.75 -12.23
CA ILE A 89 -2.71 6.46 -11.56
C ILE A 89 -1.71 5.40 -12.03
N SER A 90 -1.49 5.27 -13.34
CA SER A 90 -0.57 4.28 -13.91
C SER A 90 0.88 4.53 -13.46
N VAL A 91 1.30 5.79 -13.31
CA VAL A 91 2.63 6.12 -12.76
C VAL A 91 2.73 5.73 -11.29
N VAL A 92 1.70 6.00 -10.48
CA VAL A 92 1.68 5.58 -9.07
C VAL A 92 1.71 4.05 -8.93
N GLU A 93 0.98 3.34 -9.78
CA GLU A 93 1.01 1.86 -9.84
C GLU A 93 2.42 1.36 -10.19
N CYS A 94 3.05 1.93 -11.22
CA CYS A 94 4.43 1.60 -11.59
C CYS A 94 5.42 1.89 -10.44
N ALA A 95 5.29 3.05 -9.78
CA ALA A 95 6.13 3.41 -8.64
C ALA A 95 5.96 2.41 -7.48
N ALA A 96 4.72 1.97 -7.20
CA ALA A 96 4.45 0.95 -6.20
C ALA A 96 5.13 -0.39 -6.55
N ILE A 97 5.05 -0.82 -7.82
CA ILE A 97 5.75 -2.02 -8.30
C ILE A 97 7.27 -1.91 -8.13
N VAL A 98 7.85 -0.75 -8.44
CA VAL A 98 9.28 -0.50 -8.25
C VAL A 98 9.68 -0.60 -6.77
N VAL A 99 8.91 0.00 -5.87
CA VAL A 99 9.14 -0.10 -4.42
C VAL A 99 9.05 -1.55 -3.95
N LEU A 100 8.03 -2.29 -4.40
CA LEU A 100 7.88 -3.72 -4.08
C LEU A 100 9.07 -4.54 -4.59
N LEU A 101 9.56 -4.28 -5.80
CA LEU A 101 10.77 -4.93 -6.32
C LEU A 101 12.03 -4.57 -5.51
N ALA A 102 12.14 -3.34 -5.04
CA ALA A 102 13.29 -2.88 -4.28
C ALA A 102 13.39 -3.56 -2.89
N VAL A 103 12.27 -3.75 -2.21
CA VAL A 103 12.21 -4.31 -0.84
C VAL A 103 12.35 -5.84 -0.81
N GLN A 104 12.22 -6.53 -1.94
CA GLN A 104 12.24 -7.99 -1.97
C GLN A 104 13.60 -8.63 -1.69
N LYS A 105 14.71 -7.91 -1.86
CA LYS A 105 16.01 -8.38 -1.40
C LYS A 105 16.36 -7.65 -0.10
N PRO A 106 16.76 -8.36 0.96
CA PRO A 106 17.13 -7.76 2.24
C PRO A 106 18.52 -7.10 2.18
N ALA A 107 18.75 -6.24 1.19
CA ALA A 107 20.01 -5.56 0.95
C ALA A 107 19.82 -4.29 0.11
N GLY A 108 20.51 -3.22 0.51
CA GLY A 108 20.58 -1.94 -0.19
C GLY A 108 19.83 -0.82 0.53
N LEU A 109 20.20 0.43 0.19
CA LEU A 109 19.73 1.65 0.85
C LEU A 109 18.19 1.72 1.00
N VAL A 110 17.45 1.38 -0.06
CA VAL A 110 15.98 1.45 -0.05
C VAL A 110 15.36 0.45 0.93
N TYR A 111 15.91 -0.77 1.00
CA TYR A 111 15.45 -1.78 1.96
C TYR A 111 15.74 -1.31 3.39
N GLU A 112 16.95 -0.81 3.65
CA GLU A 112 17.36 -0.32 4.97
C GLU A 112 16.52 0.88 5.43
N MET A 113 16.25 1.83 4.54
CA MET A 113 15.37 2.97 4.83
C MET A 113 13.94 2.53 5.11
N LEU A 114 13.39 1.62 4.30
CA LEU A 114 12.00 1.17 4.43
C LEU A 114 11.79 0.22 5.62
N THR A 115 12.83 -0.50 6.03
CA THR A 115 12.83 -1.38 7.21
C THR A 115 13.36 -0.70 8.47
N ALA A 116 13.67 0.60 8.41
CA ALA A 116 14.06 1.36 9.58
C ALA A 116 12.95 1.30 10.66
N PRO A 117 13.29 1.05 11.94
CA PRO A 117 12.33 1.02 13.03
C PRO A 117 11.32 2.19 13.07
N PRO A 118 11.70 3.47 12.85
CA PRO A 118 10.73 4.56 12.84
C PRO A 118 9.70 4.43 11.70
N LEU A 119 10.14 4.02 10.51
CA LEU A 119 9.25 3.93 9.35
C LEU A 119 8.28 2.74 9.49
N ILE A 120 8.74 1.61 10.04
CA ILE A 120 7.86 0.48 10.37
C ILE A 120 6.78 0.92 11.37
N ARG A 121 7.15 1.69 12.42
CA ARG A 121 6.18 2.22 13.40
C ARG A 121 5.20 3.18 12.74
N LEU A 122 5.67 4.05 11.85
CA LEU A 122 4.81 4.95 11.07
C LEU A 122 3.83 4.15 10.19
N GLY A 123 4.31 3.10 9.53
CA GLY A 123 3.48 2.18 8.74
C GLY A 123 2.36 1.54 9.56
N LYS A 124 2.62 1.15 10.82
CA LYS A 124 1.60 0.62 11.73
C LYS A 124 0.53 1.66 12.09
N LEU A 125 0.91 2.94 12.15
CA LEU A 125 -0.03 4.05 12.41
C LEU A 125 -0.70 4.56 11.13
N SER A 126 -0.27 4.14 9.94
CA SER A 126 -0.74 4.69 8.65
C SER A 126 -2.27 4.67 8.50
N TYR A 127 -2.92 3.60 8.97
CA TYR A 127 -4.38 3.48 8.93
C TYR A 127 -5.08 4.51 9.82
N GLY A 128 -4.60 4.69 11.05
CA GLY A 128 -5.18 5.70 11.95
C GLY A 128 -4.90 7.12 11.45
N ILE A 129 -3.70 7.38 10.91
CA ILE A 129 -3.37 8.66 10.28
C ILE A 129 -4.32 8.92 9.11
N TYR A 130 -4.56 7.92 8.26
CA TYR A 130 -5.52 8.02 7.15
C TYR A 130 -6.94 8.34 7.63
N LEU A 131 -7.38 7.79 8.77
CA LEU A 131 -8.71 8.08 9.29
C LEU A 131 -8.82 9.51 9.85
N TRP A 132 -7.82 9.96 10.60
CA TRP A 132 -7.86 11.24 11.31
C TRP A 132 -7.40 12.44 10.45
N HIS A 133 -6.58 12.24 9.43
CA HIS A 133 -6.07 13.36 8.62
C HIS A 133 -7.18 14.13 7.92
N TYR A 134 -8.18 13.45 7.36
CA TYR A 134 -9.24 14.12 6.62
C TYR A 134 -10.06 15.11 7.48
N PRO A 135 -10.67 14.71 8.62
CA PRO A 135 -11.43 15.64 9.45
C PRO A 135 -10.55 16.75 10.05
N VAL A 136 -9.31 16.42 10.47
CA VAL A 136 -8.39 17.41 11.05
C VAL A 136 -7.98 18.45 10.02
N VAL A 137 -7.53 18.02 8.84
CA VAL A 137 -7.15 18.94 7.75
C VAL A 137 -8.35 19.75 7.29
N ARG A 138 -9.54 19.14 7.17
CA ARG A 138 -10.77 19.85 6.80
C ARG A 138 -11.14 20.93 7.80
N TYR A 139 -10.99 20.65 9.09
CA TYR A 139 -11.23 21.62 10.16
C TYR A 139 -10.20 22.77 10.13
N LEU A 140 -8.91 22.43 10.11
CA LEU A 140 -7.83 23.43 10.13
C LEU A 140 -7.77 24.29 8.86
N ARG A 141 -8.24 23.77 7.71
CA ARG A 141 -8.24 24.52 6.46
C ARG A 141 -9.22 25.70 6.46
N ALA A 142 -10.20 25.73 7.37
CA ALA A 142 -11.14 26.84 7.48
C ALA A 142 -10.47 28.11 8.00
N ASP A 143 -9.51 27.97 8.93
CA ASP A 143 -9.00 29.09 9.73
C ASP A 143 -7.49 29.36 9.57
N TYR A 144 -6.74 28.44 8.94
CA TYR A 144 -5.28 28.52 8.85
C TYR A 144 -4.75 28.47 7.41
N SER A 145 -3.53 29.00 7.21
CA SER A 145 -2.84 28.92 5.93
C SER A 145 -2.38 27.49 5.60
N TRP A 146 -2.25 27.19 4.31
CA TRP A 146 -1.92 25.84 3.83
C TRP A 146 -0.70 25.19 4.50
N PRO A 147 0.46 25.87 4.68
CA PRO A 147 1.60 25.25 5.36
C PRO A 147 1.30 24.88 6.82
N VAL A 148 0.55 25.73 7.53
CA VAL A 148 0.16 25.47 8.91
C VAL A 148 -0.82 24.30 8.98
N THR A 149 -1.82 24.28 8.09
CA THR A 149 -2.78 23.17 7.98
C THR A 149 -2.07 21.84 7.73
N VAL A 150 -1.07 21.80 6.87
CA VAL A 150 -0.31 20.56 6.57
C VAL A 150 0.50 20.12 7.78
N LEU A 151 1.28 21.02 8.38
CA LEU A 151 2.16 20.68 9.52
C LEU A 151 1.35 20.31 10.77
N ALA A 152 0.39 21.15 11.15
CA ALA A 152 -0.47 20.90 12.30
C ALA A 152 -1.39 19.71 12.04
N GLY A 153 -1.92 19.58 10.82
CA GLY A 153 -2.76 18.45 10.42
C GLY A 153 -2.02 17.13 10.53
N LEU A 154 -0.79 17.04 10.02
CA LEU A 154 0.04 15.85 10.15
C LEU A 154 0.36 15.54 11.62
N ALA A 155 0.74 16.54 12.40
CA ALA A 155 1.07 16.37 13.82
C ALA A 155 -0.14 15.87 14.64
N ILE A 156 -1.29 16.55 14.51
CA ILE A 156 -2.52 16.22 15.24
C ILE A 156 -3.05 14.85 14.80
N SER A 157 -3.04 14.56 13.49
CA SER A 157 -3.52 13.27 12.98
C SER A 157 -2.64 12.10 13.41
N THR A 158 -1.32 12.32 13.48
CA THR A 158 -0.38 11.32 14.00
C THR A 158 -0.58 11.11 15.50
N ALA A 159 -0.81 12.19 16.27
CA ALA A 159 -1.11 12.10 17.70
C ALA A 159 -2.42 11.35 17.97
N LEU A 160 -3.50 11.70 17.26
CA LEU A 160 -4.80 11.01 17.36
C LEU A 160 -4.71 9.55 16.91
N SER A 161 -3.98 9.28 15.83
CA SER A 161 -3.70 7.92 15.38
C SER A 161 -2.97 7.11 16.43
N ALA A 162 -1.92 7.66 17.04
CA ALA A 162 -1.18 6.99 18.11
C ALA A 162 -2.09 6.72 19.31
N LEU A 163 -2.88 7.72 19.73
CA LEU A 163 -3.83 7.57 20.83
C LEU A 163 -4.87 6.46 20.54
N SER A 164 -5.45 6.45 19.34
CA SER A 164 -6.39 5.42 18.89
C SER A 164 -5.76 4.02 18.88
N PHE A 165 -4.53 3.91 18.38
CA PHE A 165 -3.79 2.65 18.33
C PHE A 165 -3.53 2.09 19.74
N TYR A 166 -3.11 2.94 20.68
CA TYR A 166 -2.81 2.52 22.05
C TYR A 166 -4.05 2.25 22.91
N THR A 167 -5.20 2.87 22.59
CA THR A 167 -6.44 2.73 23.36
C THR A 167 -7.38 1.67 22.79
N VAL A 168 -7.85 1.83 21.56
CA VAL A 168 -8.89 0.99 20.95
C VAL A 168 -8.30 -0.29 20.39
N GLU A 169 -7.24 -0.17 19.60
CA GLU A 169 -6.67 -1.31 18.87
C GLU A 169 -5.96 -2.28 19.81
N ARG A 170 -5.15 -1.76 20.75
CA ARG A 170 -4.50 -2.59 21.78
C ARG A 170 -5.50 -3.24 22.73
N TRP A 171 -6.62 -2.59 23.03
CA TRP A 171 -7.70 -3.18 23.83
C TRP A 171 -8.45 -4.28 23.06
N ALA A 172 -8.75 -4.06 21.78
CA ALA A 172 -9.42 -5.04 20.92
C ALA A 172 -8.55 -6.29 20.70
N LEU A 173 -7.25 -6.10 20.45
CA LEU A 173 -6.28 -7.19 20.34
C LEU A 173 -6.18 -7.99 21.65
N ARG A 174 -6.10 -7.31 22.80
CA ARG A 174 -6.10 -7.96 24.12
C ARG A 174 -7.37 -8.79 24.36
N ARG A 175 -8.54 -8.34 23.90
CA ARG A 175 -9.80 -9.10 24.01
C ARG A 175 -9.85 -10.30 23.08
N ARG A 176 -9.35 -10.17 21.85
CA ARG A 176 -9.24 -11.28 20.91
C ARG A 176 -8.28 -12.35 21.45
N ASP A 177 -7.13 -11.94 21.96
CA ASP A 177 -6.11 -12.86 22.48
C ASP A 177 -6.56 -13.50 23.82
N ALA A 178 -7.41 -12.82 24.61
CA ALA A 178 -8.05 -13.41 25.78
C ALA A 178 -9.16 -14.42 25.43
N GLY A 179 -9.77 -14.32 24.25
CA GLY A 179 -10.76 -15.29 23.74
C GLY A 179 -10.15 -16.44 22.95
N ALA A 180 -8.93 -16.29 22.44
CA ALA A 180 -8.17 -17.36 21.81
C ALA A 180 -7.61 -18.31 22.88
N GLN A 181 -8.41 -19.29 23.30
CA GLN A 181 -7.91 -20.43 24.08
C GLN A 181 -6.68 -21.03 23.37
N PRO A 182 -5.59 -21.38 24.09
CA PRO A 182 -4.47 -22.13 23.53
C PRO A 182 -4.93 -23.57 23.25
N GLY A 183 -5.72 -23.75 22.20
CA GLY A 183 -6.36 -24.99 21.83
C GLY A 183 -5.62 -25.68 20.69
N ARG A 184 -4.99 -26.81 21.05
CA ARG A 184 -4.50 -27.90 20.19
C ARG A 184 -3.06 -27.75 19.67
N GLN A 185 -2.10 -27.94 20.57
CA GLN A 185 -0.88 -28.66 20.18
C GLN A 185 -1.30 -29.99 19.54
N PRO A 186 -0.84 -30.34 18.33
CA PRO A 186 -1.07 -31.66 17.78
C PRO A 186 -0.45 -32.66 18.75
N ARG A 187 -1.29 -33.50 19.36
CA ARG A 187 -0.88 -34.62 20.21
C ARG A 187 0.13 -35.43 19.39
N ARG A 188 1.42 -35.34 19.74
CA ARG A 188 2.42 -36.28 19.23
C ARG A 188 2.01 -37.64 19.75
N GLU A 189 1.42 -38.45 18.89
CA GLU A 189 1.21 -39.85 19.19
C GLU A 189 2.58 -40.48 19.45
N PRO A 190 2.77 -41.17 20.59
CA PRO A 190 3.99 -41.92 20.81
C PRO A 190 4.01 -43.04 19.77
N VAL A 191 4.98 -42.99 18.87
CA VAL A 191 5.33 -44.11 18.00
C VAL A 191 5.58 -45.30 18.91
N LEU A 192 4.63 -46.23 18.94
CA LEU A 192 4.81 -47.53 19.55
C LEU A 192 5.99 -48.18 18.83
N ARG A 193 7.15 -48.18 19.48
CA ARG A 193 8.21 -49.12 19.20
C ARG A 193 7.69 -50.48 19.63
N GLU A 194 7.01 -51.17 18.73
CA GLU A 194 6.92 -52.62 18.82
C GLU A 194 8.33 -53.17 18.58
N ALA A 195 8.96 -53.54 19.68
CA ALA A 195 10.02 -54.52 19.73
C ALA A 195 9.37 -55.91 19.76
N GLY A 196 9.85 -56.82 18.90
CA GLY A 196 9.66 -58.26 19.08
C GLY A 196 9.00 -58.97 17.90
N GLY A 197 9.82 -59.66 17.11
CA GLY A 197 9.43 -60.57 16.03
C GLY A 197 10.62 -60.93 15.16
#